data_AF-A0A8S4AGK6-F1
#
_entry.id   AF-A0A8S4AGK6-F1
#
_cell.length_a   1.000
_cell.length_b   1.000
_cell.length_c   1.000
_cell.angle_alpha   90.00
_cell.angle_beta   90.00
_cell.angle_gamma   90.00
#
_symmetry.space_group_name_H-M   'P 1'
#
loop_
_entity.id
_entity.type
_entity.pdbx_description
1 polymer ?
#
loop_
_entity_poly.entity_id
_entity_poly.type
_entity_poly.pdbx_seq_one_letter_code
_entity_poly.pdbx_strand_id
1 'polypeptide(L)'
;MTEGFHPQVSQDLPFLHPSETSVLNRLCKLGSDYIRFTEFIEQHTGHVHQQEHHTSQPSQTGLHGIYLRAFCTGLDSMLQPYRQALLDLEREFLGDPHLTISHVNYKLDQFQLLFPSVMVVVETIKSQKIHGCQILETVYKHSCGGLPPVRMALEKILAVCHGVMYKQLAAWMLHGLLLDQSEEFFVKQGPSAGGAAANQEEEEEDLGLGGLSGKQLRELQDLRLVEEENMLAPSLQQFSLRAEMLPSYIPVRVAEKILFVGESVQMFENHNHSPSRAGSILKHQEDAFAAELHRLKQQPLFSLVDFENLIDRIRSTVAEHLWTLMVEEADLLEQLKVSSAPCLRPRPLILCPAHS
;
A
#
# COMPACT_ATOMS: atom_id res chain seq x y z
N MET A 1 11.71 -20.22 -15.66
CA MET A 1 12.99 -20.25 -16.39
C MET A 1 12.69 -20.12 -17.88
N THR A 2 12.57 -18.89 -18.36
CA THR A 2 12.60 -18.58 -19.80
C THR A 2 13.88 -17.81 -20.01
N GLU A 3 14.92 -18.49 -20.48
CA GLU A 3 16.11 -17.81 -20.99
C GLU A 3 15.65 -16.82 -22.06
N GLY A 4 15.99 -15.55 -21.87
CA GLY A 4 15.57 -14.46 -22.74
C GLY A 4 16.10 -14.68 -24.15
N PHE A 5 15.22 -15.05 -25.06
CA PHE A 5 15.51 -15.06 -26.49
C PHE A 5 15.64 -13.60 -26.93
N HIS A 6 16.86 -13.07 -26.86
CA HIS A 6 17.16 -11.77 -27.43
C HIS A 6 17.21 -11.94 -28.96
N PRO A 7 16.49 -11.13 -29.75
CA PRO A 7 16.67 -11.08 -31.19
C PRO A 7 18.15 -10.83 -31.48
N GLN A 8 18.77 -11.73 -32.23
CA GLN A 8 20.14 -11.56 -32.70
C GLN A 8 20.11 -11.27 -34.19
N VAL A 9 20.97 -10.35 -34.62
CA VAL A 9 21.15 -10.13 -36.05
C VAL A 9 21.88 -11.33 -36.64
N SER A 10 21.45 -11.78 -37.82
CA SER A 10 22.12 -12.85 -38.55
C SER A 10 23.61 -12.54 -38.70
N GLN A 11 24.46 -13.49 -38.28
CA GLN A 11 25.91 -13.29 -38.26
C GLN A 11 26.54 -13.36 -39.67
N ASP A 12 25.80 -13.85 -40.66
CA ASP A 12 26.29 -14.13 -42.02
C ASP A 12 26.01 -12.99 -43.01
N LEU A 13 25.99 -11.74 -42.55
CA LEU A 13 25.78 -10.58 -43.43
C LEU A 13 27.13 -10.12 -44.01
N PRO A 14 27.42 -10.34 -45.31
CA PRO A 14 28.75 -10.10 -45.90
C PRO A 14 29.14 -8.62 -45.98
N PHE A 15 28.18 -7.72 -45.75
CA PHE A 15 28.36 -6.26 -45.84
C PHE A 15 28.48 -5.58 -44.47
N LEU A 16 28.36 -6.33 -43.36
CA LEU A 16 28.52 -5.78 -42.01
C LEU A 16 29.85 -6.22 -41.42
N HIS A 17 30.59 -5.26 -40.85
CA HIS A 17 31.78 -5.58 -40.08
C HIS A 17 31.37 -6.22 -38.73
N PRO A 18 32.15 -7.17 -38.18
CA PRO A 18 31.81 -7.84 -36.91
C PRO A 18 31.52 -6.88 -35.73
N SER A 19 32.16 -5.71 -35.70
CA SER A 19 31.88 -4.67 -34.71
C SER A 19 30.50 -4.03 -34.87
N GLU A 20 30.04 -3.83 -36.11
CA GLU A 20 28.71 -3.30 -36.40
C GLU A 20 27.63 -4.30 -35.99
N THR A 21 27.85 -5.59 -36.27
CA THR A 21 26.98 -6.68 -35.78
C THR A 21 26.87 -6.67 -34.26
N SER A 22 27.98 -6.43 -33.54
CA SER A 22 27.97 -6.32 -32.08
C SER A 22 27.12 -5.13 -31.58
N VAL A 23 27.25 -3.96 -32.23
CA VAL A 23 26.43 -2.78 -31.90
C VAL A 23 24.95 -3.06 -32.16
N LEU A 24 24.61 -3.67 -33.30
CA LEU A 24 23.24 -4.03 -33.63
C LEU A 24 22.65 -5.01 -32.60
N ASN A 25 23.41 -6.00 -32.15
CA ASN A 25 22.96 -6.90 -31.08
C ASN A 25 22.68 -6.16 -29.75
N ARG A 26 23.49 -5.14 -29.41
CA ARG A 26 23.24 -4.29 -28.23
C ARG A 26 21.95 -3.47 -28.40
N LEU A 27 21.69 -2.96 -29.60
CA LEU A 27 20.44 -2.27 -29.93
C LEU A 27 19.22 -3.20 -29.91
N CYS A 28 19.34 -4.43 -30.43
CA CYS A 28 18.28 -5.44 -30.35
C CYS A 28 17.94 -5.79 -28.90
N LYS A 29 18.94 -5.91 -28.02
CA LYS A 29 18.72 -6.10 -26.58
C LYS A 29 17.91 -4.95 -25.98
N LEU A 30 18.27 -3.70 -26.30
CA LEU A 30 17.54 -2.51 -25.86
C LEU A 30 16.07 -2.54 -26.32
N GLY A 31 15.83 -2.85 -27.59
CA GLY A 31 14.47 -3.02 -28.12
C GLY A 31 13.69 -4.16 -27.47
N SER A 32 14.37 -5.26 -27.11
CA SER A 32 13.75 -6.39 -26.39
C SER A 32 13.33 -6.01 -24.98
N ASP A 33 14.13 -5.18 -24.30
CA ASP A 33 13.77 -4.68 -22.98
C ASP A 33 12.55 -3.74 -23.09
N TYR A 34 12.51 -2.88 -24.10
CA TYR A 34 11.35 -2.01 -24.38
C TYR A 34 10.06 -2.79 -24.65
N ILE A 35 10.10 -3.82 -25.49
CA ILE A 35 8.94 -4.67 -25.77
C ILE A 35 8.44 -5.31 -24.47
N ARG A 36 9.33 -5.88 -23.67
CA ARG A 36 8.97 -6.50 -22.38
C ARG A 36 8.38 -5.51 -21.39
N PHE A 37 8.87 -4.27 -21.33
CA PHE A 37 8.23 -3.23 -20.53
C PHE A 37 6.82 -2.91 -21.03
N THR A 38 6.64 -2.81 -22.34
CA THR A 38 5.34 -2.49 -22.95
C THR A 38 4.33 -3.61 -22.70
N GLU A 39 4.72 -4.87 -22.92
CA GLU A 39 3.91 -6.05 -22.59
C GLU A 39 3.54 -6.07 -21.11
N PHE A 40 4.48 -5.77 -20.22
CA PHE A 40 4.22 -5.70 -18.78
C PHE A 40 3.23 -4.59 -18.42
N ILE A 41 3.34 -3.40 -19.01
CA ILE A 41 2.40 -2.30 -18.79
C ILE A 41 1.00 -2.71 -19.25
N GLU A 42 0.87 -3.18 -20.51
CA GLU A 42 -0.41 -3.54 -21.12
C GLU A 42 -1.16 -4.61 -20.31
N GLN A 43 -0.45 -5.63 -19.82
CA GLN A 43 -1.02 -6.70 -18.99
C GLN A 43 -1.66 -6.18 -17.69
N HIS A 44 -1.11 -5.13 -17.08
CA HIS A 44 -1.54 -4.67 -15.76
C HIS A 44 -2.38 -3.38 -15.78
N THR A 45 -2.39 -2.63 -16.91
CA THR A 45 -3.22 -1.43 -17.09
C THR A 45 -4.46 -1.67 -17.97
N GLY A 46 -4.46 -2.69 -18.84
CA GLY A 46 -5.54 -2.95 -19.82
C GLY A 46 -6.89 -3.41 -19.22
N HIS A 47 -6.89 -3.96 -18.00
CA HIS A 47 -8.08 -4.54 -17.37
C HIS A 47 -9.14 -3.52 -16.86
N VAL A 48 -8.94 -2.22 -17.05
CA VAL A 48 -9.82 -1.18 -16.48
C VAL A 48 -11.19 -1.09 -17.17
N HIS A 49 -11.37 -1.59 -18.39
CA HIS A 49 -12.63 -1.42 -19.14
C HIS A 49 -13.64 -2.59 -19.05
N GLN A 50 -13.36 -3.67 -18.31
CA GLN A 50 -14.27 -4.83 -18.22
C GLN A 50 -14.80 -5.14 -16.82
N GLN A 51 -14.42 -4.39 -15.79
CA GLN A 51 -14.77 -4.71 -14.39
C GLN A 51 -16.09 -4.10 -13.88
N GLU A 52 -16.92 -3.50 -14.74
CA GLU A 52 -18.27 -3.03 -14.35
C GLU A 52 -19.38 -4.07 -14.57
N HIS A 53 -19.14 -5.20 -15.25
CA HIS A 53 -20.15 -6.24 -15.41
C HIS A 53 -19.60 -7.66 -15.35
N HIS A 54 -19.88 -8.31 -14.21
CA HIS A 54 -20.07 -9.75 -14.02
C HIS A 54 -18.92 -10.75 -14.26
N THR A 55 -18.84 -11.67 -13.30
CA THR A 55 -18.21 -13.01 -13.28
C THR A 55 -16.69 -13.11 -13.12
N SER A 56 -16.35 -13.54 -11.91
CA SER A 56 -15.21 -14.35 -11.49
C SER A 56 -14.59 -15.21 -12.61
N GLN A 57 -13.59 -14.67 -13.29
CA GLN A 57 -12.51 -15.47 -13.83
C GLN A 57 -11.18 -14.87 -13.37
N PRO A 58 -10.31 -15.62 -12.68
CA PRO A 58 -9.00 -15.14 -12.32
C PRO A 58 -8.17 -15.03 -13.61
N SER A 59 -7.96 -13.80 -14.10
CA SER A 59 -6.97 -13.57 -15.14
C SER A 59 -5.60 -14.04 -14.63
N GLN A 60 -4.89 -14.78 -15.48
CA GLN A 60 -3.82 -15.72 -15.13
C GLN A 60 -2.48 -15.09 -14.71
N THR A 61 -2.49 -13.87 -14.20
CA THR A 61 -1.33 -13.26 -13.54
C THR A 61 -1.75 -12.86 -12.15
N GLY A 62 -1.25 -13.58 -11.13
CA GLY A 62 -1.57 -13.32 -9.71
C GLY A 62 -1.14 -11.93 -9.20
N LEU A 63 -0.70 -11.02 -10.07
CA LEU A 63 -0.34 -9.64 -9.80
C LEU A 63 -1.53 -8.74 -10.14
N HIS A 64 -2.02 -8.01 -9.15
CA HIS A 64 -3.08 -7.04 -9.31
C HIS A 64 -2.90 -5.93 -8.26
N GLY A 65 -3.71 -4.88 -8.35
CA GLY A 65 -3.71 -3.81 -7.35
C GLY A 65 -3.43 -2.42 -7.90
N ILE A 66 -3.82 -1.42 -7.12
CA ILE A 66 -3.70 0.00 -7.48
C ILE A 66 -2.24 0.48 -7.44
N TYR A 67 -1.39 -0.12 -6.59
CA TYR A 67 0.04 0.23 -6.55
C TYR A 67 0.79 -0.31 -7.78
N LEU A 68 0.42 -1.49 -8.25
CA LEU A 68 0.96 -2.06 -9.47
C LEU A 68 0.60 -1.24 -10.70
N ARG A 69 -0.66 -0.79 -10.79
CA ARG A 69 -1.10 0.13 -11.85
C ARG A 69 -0.31 1.44 -11.82
N ALA A 70 -0.13 2.03 -10.64
CA ALA A 70 0.66 3.25 -10.49
C ALA A 70 2.14 3.04 -10.87
N PHE A 71 2.72 1.90 -10.53
CA PHE A 71 4.06 1.52 -10.98
C PHE A 71 4.14 1.45 -12.51
N CYS A 72 3.16 0.83 -13.17
CA CYS A 72 3.10 0.76 -14.64
C CYS A 72 2.96 2.15 -15.26
N THR A 73 2.16 3.06 -14.68
CA THR A 73 2.07 4.45 -15.12
C THR A 73 3.41 5.20 -14.98
N GLY A 74 4.12 4.98 -13.88
CA GLY A 74 5.47 5.53 -13.69
C GLY A 74 6.47 4.98 -14.71
N LEU A 75 6.43 3.66 -14.95
CA LEU A 75 7.28 2.97 -15.92
C LEU A 75 7.03 3.50 -17.34
N ASP A 76 5.76 3.65 -17.73
CA ASP A 76 5.39 4.22 -19.03
C ASP A 76 5.92 5.65 -19.21
N SER A 77 5.80 6.48 -18.17
CA SER A 77 6.34 7.85 -18.17
C SER A 77 7.86 7.88 -18.32
N MET A 78 8.57 6.90 -17.76
CA MET A 78 10.02 6.74 -17.91
C MET A 78 10.44 6.36 -19.34
N LEU A 79 9.58 5.67 -20.09
CA LEU A 79 9.84 5.29 -21.49
C LEU A 79 9.64 6.46 -22.47
N GLN A 80 8.98 7.54 -22.05
CA GLN A 80 8.66 8.66 -22.93
C GLN A 80 9.89 9.34 -23.58
N PRO A 81 11.01 9.61 -22.86
CA PRO A 81 12.22 10.13 -23.49
C PRO A 81 12.84 9.18 -24.52
N TYR A 82 12.69 7.87 -24.34
CA TYR A 82 13.16 6.88 -25.32
C TYR A 82 12.32 6.94 -26.59
N ARG A 83 10.97 6.99 -26.47
CA ARG A 83 10.07 7.16 -27.61
C ARG A 83 10.35 8.46 -28.36
N GLN A 84 10.60 9.54 -27.64
CA GLN A 84 10.97 10.82 -28.25
C GLN A 84 12.30 10.71 -29.02
N ALA A 85 13.32 10.06 -28.45
CA ALA A 85 14.59 9.85 -29.13
C ALA A 85 14.43 9.04 -30.42
N LEU A 86 13.50 8.06 -30.47
CA LEU A 86 13.19 7.32 -31.69
C LEU A 86 12.54 8.19 -32.77
N LEU A 87 11.59 9.05 -32.38
CA LEU A 87 10.97 10.01 -33.31
C LEU A 87 11.98 11.02 -33.86
N ASP A 88 12.91 11.46 -33.02
CA ASP A 88 13.98 12.37 -33.46
C ASP A 88 14.94 11.67 -34.43
N LEU A 89 15.29 10.40 -34.17
CA LEU A 89 16.09 9.58 -35.09
C LEU A 89 15.39 9.33 -36.43
N GLU A 90 14.07 9.09 -36.42
CA GLU A 90 13.28 8.94 -37.64
C GLU A 90 13.33 10.21 -38.50
N ARG A 91 13.17 11.38 -37.89
CA ARG A 91 13.28 12.67 -38.59
C ARG A 91 14.68 12.92 -39.14
N GLU A 92 15.71 12.59 -38.36
CA GLU A 92 17.11 12.68 -38.79
C GLU A 92 17.38 11.76 -40.01
N PHE A 93 16.83 10.54 -40.00
CA PHE A 93 16.95 9.60 -41.11
C PHE A 93 16.23 10.05 -42.40
N LEU A 94 15.06 10.69 -42.27
CA LEU A 94 14.36 11.28 -43.42
C LEU A 94 15.12 12.48 -44.02
N GLY A 95 15.89 13.20 -43.20
CA GLY A 95 16.73 14.31 -43.63
C GLY A 95 18.08 13.90 -44.22
N ASP A 96 18.68 12.83 -43.69
CA ASP A 96 19.94 12.26 -44.15
C ASP A 96 19.84 10.72 -44.28
N PRO A 97 19.68 10.20 -45.51
CA PRO A 97 19.66 8.77 -45.79
C PRO A 97 20.97 8.03 -45.48
N HIS A 98 22.07 8.75 -45.22
CA HIS A 98 23.39 8.18 -44.90
C HIS A 98 23.66 8.06 -43.39
N LEU A 99 22.61 8.17 -42.56
CA LEU A 99 22.71 8.03 -41.10
C LEU A 99 23.37 6.70 -40.70
N THR A 100 24.43 6.78 -39.90
CA THR A 100 25.22 5.61 -39.53
C THR A 100 24.69 4.90 -38.28
N ILE A 101 24.95 3.59 -38.17
CA ILE A 101 24.61 2.78 -36.98
C ILE A 101 25.25 3.34 -35.71
N SER A 102 26.47 3.89 -35.81
CA SER A 102 27.19 4.52 -34.70
C SER A 102 26.44 5.72 -34.12
N HIS A 103 25.79 6.52 -34.98
CA HIS A 103 25.00 7.67 -34.55
C HIS A 103 23.74 7.25 -33.78
N VAL A 104 23.04 6.22 -34.30
CA VAL A 104 21.88 5.62 -33.60
C VAL A 104 22.30 5.08 -32.23
N ASN A 105 23.43 4.37 -32.16
CA ASN A 105 23.95 3.85 -30.90
C ASN A 105 24.30 4.96 -29.90
N TYR A 106 24.95 6.04 -30.36
CA TYR A 106 25.27 7.20 -29.52
C TYR A 106 24.02 7.86 -28.94
N LYS A 107 23.01 8.11 -29.77
CA LYS A 107 21.74 8.73 -29.34
C LYS A 107 20.97 7.90 -28.31
N LEU A 108 21.12 6.58 -28.36
CA LEU A 108 20.41 5.65 -27.47
C LEU A 108 21.25 5.13 -26.29
N ASP A 109 22.53 5.52 -26.17
CA ASP A 109 23.46 4.96 -25.19
C ASP A 109 22.99 5.15 -23.73
N GLN A 110 22.36 6.29 -23.41
CA GLN A 110 21.82 6.56 -22.07
C GLN A 110 20.80 5.51 -21.59
N PHE A 111 20.05 4.90 -22.51
CA PHE A 111 19.02 3.91 -22.18
C PHE A 111 19.61 2.52 -21.98
N GLN A 112 20.80 2.26 -22.51
CA GLN A 112 21.45 0.96 -22.44
C GLN A 112 21.93 0.61 -21.02
N LEU A 113 22.10 1.61 -20.15
CA LEU A 113 22.32 1.41 -18.71
C LEU A 113 21.01 1.43 -17.92
N LEU A 114 20.07 2.29 -18.31
CA LEU A 114 18.81 2.49 -17.60
C LEU A 114 17.91 1.26 -17.67
N PHE A 115 17.67 0.73 -18.88
CA PHE A 115 16.71 -0.35 -19.09
C PHE A 115 17.06 -1.63 -18.34
N PRO A 116 18.31 -2.14 -18.38
CA PRO A 116 18.66 -3.34 -17.61
C PRO A 116 18.44 -3.14 -16.10
N SER A 117 18.75 -1.95 -15.58
CA SER A 117 18.61 -1.63 -14.16
C SER A 117 17.14 -1.64 -13.72
N VAL A 118 16.25 -1.11 -14.55
CA VAL A 118 14.81 -1.08 -14.28
C VAL A 118 14.16 -2.45 -14.55
N MET A 119 14.66 -3.20 -15.53
CA MET A 119 14.20 -4.56 -15.81
C MET A 119 14.39 -5.49 -14.61
N VAL A 120 15.47 -5.33 -13.84
CA VAL A 120 15.66 -6.07 -12.58
C VAL A 120 14.52 -5.80 -11.60
N VAL A 121 14.02 -4.56 -11.50
CA VAL A 121 12.89 -4.22 -10.64
C VAL A 121 11.60 -4.89 -11.12
N VAL A 122 11.32 -4.83 -12.42
CA VAL A 122 10.15 -5.48 -13.03
C VAL A 122 10.18 -6.99 -12.81
N GLU A 123 11.31 -7.64 -13.06
CA GLU A 123 11.46 -9.07 -12.84
C GLU A 123 11.42 -9.44 -11.35
N THR A 124 11.88 -8.57 -10.46
CA THR A 124 11.73 -8.76 -9.00
C THR A 124 10.26 -8.73 -8.59
N ILE A 125 9.50 -7.75 -9.06
CA ILE A 125 8.04 -7.66 -8.83
C ILE A 125 7.34 -8.91 -9.35
N LYS A 126 7.68 -9.36 -10.56
CA LYS A 126 7.06 -10.54 -11.19
C LYS A 126 7.41 -11.85 -10.46
N SER A 127 8.69 -12.08 -10.22
CA SER A 127 9.19 -13.35 -9.67
C SER A 127 8.77 -13.55 -8.21
N GLN A 128 8.79 -12.49 -7.41
CA GLN A 128 8.43 -12.54 -5.99
C GLN A 128 6.94 -12.28 -5.74
N LYS A 129 6.16 -11.98 -6.79
CA LYS A 129 4.74 -11.63 -6.70
C LYS A 129 4.48 -10.49 -5.71
N ILE A 130 5.28 -9.42 -5.84
CA ILE A 130 5.25 -8.28 -4.91
C ILE A 130 3.92 -7.55 -5.02
N HIS A 131 3.30 -7.29 -3.87
CA HIS A 131 1.93 -6.78 -3.78
C HIS A 131 1.83 -5.49 -2.96
N GLY A 132 0.90 -4.61 -3.34
CA GLY A 132 0.58 -3.39 -2.59
C GLY A 132 1.76 -2.49 -2.25
N CYS A 133 1.81 -2.01 -1.01
CA CYS A 133 2.88 -1.13 -0.53
C CYS A 133 4.29 -1.74 -0.58
N GLN A 134 4.45 -3.07 -0.72
CA GLN A 134 5.78 -3.69 -0.92
C GLN A 134 6.43 -3.26 -2.25
N ILE A 135 5.62 -2.84 -3.23
CA ILE A 135 6.12 -2.24 -4.47
C ILE A 135 6.88 -0.95 -4.15
N LEU A 136 6.38 -0.13 -3.21
CA LEU A 136 7.07 1.09 -2.78
C LEU A 136 8.44 0.76 -2.17
N GLU A 137 8.50 -0.25 -1.31
CA GLU A 137 9.74 -0.69 -0.68
C GLU A 137 10.75 -1.22 -1.71
N THR A 138 10.29 -2.01 -2.67
CA THR A 138 11.14 -2.56 -3.73
C THR A 138 11.74 -1.45 -4.58
N VAL A 139 10.91 -0.53 -5.08
CA VAL A 139 11.37 0.59 -5.91
C VAL A 139 12.32 1.48 -5.10
N TYR A 140 12.02 1.74 -3.82
CA TYR A 140 12.89 2.53 -2.94
C TYR A 140 14.26 1.88 -2.74
N LYS A 141 14.32 0.57 -2.43
CA LYS A 141 15.60 -0.14 -2.26
C LYS A 141 16.46 -0.08 -3.51
N HIS A 142 15.84 -0.20 -4.69
CA HIS A 142 16.56 -0.09 -5.95
C HIS A 142 16.93 1.36 -6.32
N SER A 143 16.18 2.37 -5.86
CA SER A 143 16.51 3.78 -6.09
C SER A 143 17.71 4.25 -5.25
N CYS A 144 17.98 3.60 -4.12
CA CYS A 144 19.19 3.81 -3.32
C CYS A 144 20.50 3.37 -4.02
N GLY A 145 20.42 2.80 -5.23
CA GLY A 145 21.58 2.47 -6.05
C GLY A 145 22.44 3.69 -6.45
N GLY A 146 23.70 3.44 -6.81
CA GLY A 146 24.70 4.49 -7.04
C GLY A 146 24.68 5.18 -8.41
N LEU A 147 23.84 4.77 -9.36
CA LEU A 147 23.81 5.33 -10.71
C LEU A 147 22.78 6.48 -10.81
N PRO A 148 23.20 7.76 -11.01
CA PRO A 148 22.28 8.88 -10.96
C PRO A 148 21.10 8.82 -11.95
N PRO A 149 21.27 8.44 -13.23
CA PRO A 149 20.15 8.35 -14.17
C PRO A 149 19.10 7.31 -13.76
N VAL A 150 19.56 6.17 -13.21
CA VAL A 150 18.70 5.09 -12.72
C VAL A 150 17.96 5.53 -11.48
N ARG A 151 18.68 6.13 -10.51
CA ARG A 151 18.10 6.68 -9.29
C ARG A 151 17.00 7.68 -9.61
N MET A 152 17.25 8.65 -10.47
CA MET A 152 16.26 9.67 -10.86
C MET A 152 15.02 9.04 -11.52
N ALA A 153 15.19 8.02 -12.35
CA ALA A 153 14.08 7.33 -12.98
C ALA A 153 13.22 6.56 -11.96
N LEU A 154 13.86 5.82 -11.04
CA LEU A 154 13.17 5.07 -10.00
C LEU A 154 12.52 5.99 -8.95
N GLU A 155 13.13 7.13 -8.62
CA GLU A 155 12.53 8.16 -7.76
C GLU A 155 11.25 8.74 -8.38
N LYS A 156 11.23 8.99 -9.70
CA LYS A 156 10.02 9.43 -10.41
C LYS A 156 8.91 8.37 -10.38
N ILE A 157 9.26 7.10 -10.61
CA ILE A 157 8.31 5.99 -10.51
C ILE A 157 7.77 5.89 -9.09
N LEU A 158 8.64 5.97 -8.08
CA LEU A 158 8.28 5.94 -6.67
C LEU A 158 7.32 7.08 -6.30
N ALA A 159 7.55 8.29 -6.81
CA ALA A 159 6.67 9.44 -6.58
C ALA A 159 5.24 9.20 -7.12
N VAL A 160 5.11 8.57 -8.29
CA VAL A 160 3.79 8.19 -8.83
C VAL A 160 3.09 7.19 -7.91
N CYS A 161 3.82 6.19 -7.40
CA CYS A 161 3.29 5.20 -6.46
C CYS A 161 2.94 5.82 -5.09
N HIS A 162 3.77 6.74 -4.56
CA HIS A 162 3.42 7.51 -3.35
C HIS A 162 2.15 8.33 -3.54
N GLY A 163 1.86 8.77 -4.77
CA GLY A 163 0.59 9.40 -5.10
C GLY A 163 -0.64 8.56 -4.79
N VAL A 164 -0.53 7.23 -4.79
CA VAL A 164 -1.59 6.31 -4.33
C VAL A 164 -1.62 6.25 -2.81
N MET A 165 -0.46 6.11 -2.16
CA MET A 165 -0.33 6.10 -0.69
C MET A 165 -0.91 7.36 -0.06
N TYR A 166 -0.61 8.55 -0.60
CA TYR A 166 -1.17 9.82 -0.11
C TYR A 166 -2.69 9.91 -0.28
N LYS A 167 -3.26 9.29 -1.32
CA LYS A 167 -4.73 9.23 -1.48
C LYS A 167 -5.36 8.34 -0.42
N GLN A 168 -4.79 7.16 -0.16
CA GLN A 168 -5.26 6.26 0.90
C GLN A 168 -5.11 6.92 2.27
N LEU A 169 -4.00 7.61 2.53
CA LEU A 169 -3.78 8.39 3.75
C LEU A 169 -4.81 9.50 3.94
N ALA A 170 -5.13 10.25 2.88
CA ALA A 170 -6.14 11.31 2.95
C ALA A 170 -7.53 10.72 3.27
N ALA A 171 -7.93 9.65 2.58
CA ALA A 171 -9.20 8.98 2.84
C ALA A 171 -9.29 8.45 4.28
N TRP A 172 -8.22 7.82 4.77
CA TRP A 172 -8.16 7.25 6.11
C TRP A 172 -8.10 8.32 7.21
N MET A 173 -7.14 9.23 7.13
CA MET A 173 -6.87 10.19 8.21
C MET A 173 -7.80 11.39 8.24
N LEU A 174 -8.43 11.75 7.11
CA LEU A 174 -9.34 12.89 7.06
C LEU A 174 -10.81 12.51 7.09
N HIS A 175 -11.14 11.27 6.68
CA HIS A 175 -12.53 10.82 6.57
C HIS A 175 -12.80 9.47 7.23
N GLY A 176 -11.80 8.80 7.82
CA GLY A 176 -11.99 7.49 8.45
C GLY A 176 -12.32 6.37 7.45
N LEU A 177 -12.10 6.58 6.14
CA LEU A 177 -12.45 5.65 5.08
C LEU A 177 -11.26 4.79 4.69
N LEU A 178 -11.36 3.47 4.93
CA LEU A 178 -10.34 2.50 4.51
C LEU A 178 -10.64 1.98 3.10
N LEU A 179 -10.04 2.62 2.09
CA LEU A 179 -10.17 2.25 0.68
C LEU A 179 -9.11 1.21 0.28
N ASP A 180 -9.31 -0.06 0.69
CA ASP A 180 -8.31 -1.14 0.51
C ASP A 180 -8.90 -2.45 -0.05
N GLN A 181 -9.56 -2.39 -1.22
CA GLN A 181 -10.22 -3.54 -1.84
C GLN A 181 -9.29 -4.73 -2.14
N SER A 182 -8.02 -4.47 -2.39
CA SER A 182 -7.02 -5.49 -2.75
C SER A 182 -6.01 -5.76 -1.64
N GLU A 183 -6.27 -5.32 -0.40
CA GLU A 183 -5.39 -5.60 0.75
C GLU A 183 -3.94 -5.11 0.56
N GLU A 184 -3.78 -3.90 0.02
CA GLU A 184 -2.50 -3.33 -0.39
C GLU A 184 -1.94 -2.34 0.62
N PHE A 185 -2.78 -1.76 1.48
CA PHE A 185 -2.40 -0.73 2.45
C PHE A 185 -1.84 -1.35 3.75
N PHE A 186 -1.06 -0.57 4.50
CA PHE A 186 -0.47 -1.04 5.76
C PHE A 186 -1.43 -0.92 6.96
N VAL A 187 -2.63 -0.38 6.79
CA VAL A 187 -3.72 -0.44 7.78
C VAL A 187 -4.74 -1.45 7.30
N LYS A 188 -5.17 -2.36 8.17
CA LYS A 188 -6.21 -3.36 7.89
C LYS A 188 -7.33 -3.27 8.92
N GLN A 189 -8.53 -3.63 8.47
CA GLN A 189 -9.66 -3.88 9.36
C GLN A 189 -9.56 -5.30 9.91
N GLY A 190 -9.65 -5.44 11.22
CA GLY A 190 -9.73 -6.71 11.94
C GLY A 190 -11.12 -7.34 11.82
N PRO A 191 -11.27 -8.62 12.20
CA PRO A 191 -12.56 -9.28 12.18
C PRO A 191 -13.55 -8.50 13.08
N SER A 192 -14.62 -7.99 12.47
CA SER A 192 -15.69 -7.32 13.23
C SER A 192 -16.30 -8.36 14.18
N ALA A 193 -16.27 -8.11 15.50
CA ALA A 193 -16.85 -8.99 16.52
C ALA A 193 -18.40 -9.07 16.49
N GLY A 194 -19.03 -8.76 15.35
CA GLY A 194 -20.47 -8.66 15.20
C GLY A 194 -20.89 -8.48 13.75
N GLY A 195 -20.51 -9.42 12.90
CA GLY A 195 -20.87 -9.42 11.48
C GLY A 195 -20.73 -10.81 10.90
N ALA A 196 -21.63 -11.71 11.30
CA ALA A 196 -21.93 -12.88 10.49
C ALA A 196 -22.40 -12.38 9.12
N ALA A 197 -21.49 -12.34 8.16
CA ALA A 197 -21.89 -12.47 6.77
C ALA A 197 -22.60 -13.82 6.69
N ALA A 198 -23.94 -13.76 6.60
CA ALA A 198 -24.79 -14.90 6.34
C ALA A 198 -24.31 -15.58 5.05
N ASN A 199 -23.60 -16.69 5.24
CA ASN A 199 -23.41 -17.81 4.32
C ASN A 199 -22.75 -18.92 5.16
N GLN A 200 -23.48 -19.40 6.15
CA GLN A 200 -23.27 -20.75 6.67
C GLN A 200 -24.45 -21.55 6.17
N GLU A 201 -24.19 -22.33 5.13
CA GLU A 201 -25.01 -23.49 4.80
C GLU A 201 -24.99 -24.39 6.05
N GLU A 202 -26.17 -24.56 6.64
CA GLU A 202 -26.42 -25.55 7.68
C GLU A 202 -26.21 -26.94 7.06
N GLU A 203 -25.11 -27.60 7.38
CA GLU A 203 -25.03 -29.07 7.34
C GLU A 203 -24.93 -29.56 8.79
N GLU A 204 -26.10 -29.93 9.32
CA GLU A 204 -26.22 -30.83 10.47
C GLU A 204 -25.63 -32.20 10.11
N GLU A 205 -24.49 -32.56 10.70
CA GLU A 205 -24.16 -33.96 10.97
C GLU A 205 -23.85 -34.13 12.45
N ASP A 206 -24.90 -34.49 13.21
CA ASP A 206 -24.78 -35.25 14.45
C ASP A 206 -24.06 -36.58 14.16
N LEU A 207 -23.09 -36.97 15.00
CA LEU A 207 -22.95 -38.31 15.58
C LEU A 207 -21.63 -38.42 16.40
N GLY A 208 -21.73 -38.59 17.72
CA GLY A 208 -20.76 -39.40 18.47
C GLY A 208 -20.29 -38.92 19.85
N LEU A 209 -20.77 -39.62 20.88
CA LEU A 209 -20.23 -39.63 22.26
C LEU A 209 -18.69 -39.79 22.32
N GLY A 210 -18.00 -38.92 23.07
CA GLY A 210 -16.60 -39.12 23.47
C GLY A 210 -16.03 -37.88 24.18
N GLY A 211 -15.52 -38.05 25.40
CA GLY A 211 -15.21 -36.95 26.33
C GLY A 211 -14.19 -35.91 25.83
N LEU A 212 -14.38 -34.66 26.25
CA LEU A 212 -13.53 -33.52 25.93
C LEU A 212 -12.12 -33.71 26.51
N SER A 213 -11.09 -33.51 25.68
CA SER A 213 -9.69 -33.46 26.14
C SER A 213 -9.41 -32.14 26.86
N GLY A 214 -8.50 -32.14 27.84
CA GLY A 214 -8.15 -30.97 28.65
C GLY A 214 -7.62 -29.76 27.86
N LYS A 215 -7.24 -29.94 26.59
CA LYS A 215 -6.89 -28.83 25.67
C LYS A 215 -8.12 -28.11 25.13
N GLN A 216 -9.18 -28.83 24.78
CA GLN A 216 -10.44 -28.26 24.31
C GLN A 216 -11.19 -27.52 25.43
N LEU A 217 -11.06 -27.98 26.68
CA LEU A 217 -11.58 -27.26 27.86
C LEU A 217 -10.87 -25.93 28.11
N ARG A 218 -9.57 -25.84 27.78
CA ARG A 218 -8.79 -24.62 27.93
C ARG A 218 -9.09 -23.64 26.80
N GLU A 219 -9.22 -24.12 25.56
CA GLU A 219 -9.69 -23.31 24.43
C GLU A 219 -11.10 -22.77 24.65
N LEU A 220 -12.01 -23.55 25.23
CA LEU A 220 -13.36 -23.08 25.60
C LEU A 220 -13.36 -22.06 26.76
N GLN A 221 -12.40 -22.14 27.68
CA GLN A 221 -12.21 -21.13 28.72
C GLN A 221 -11.60 -19.85 28.15
N ASP A 222 -10.62 -19.95 27.25
CA ASP A 222 -10.00 -18.81 26.58
C ASP A 222 -11.03 -18.11 25.65
N LEU A 223 -11.86 -18.88 24.93
CA LEU A 223 -12.99 -18.35 24.15
C LEU A 223 -14.01 -17.63 25.04
N ARG A 224 -14.36 -18.20 26.20
CA ARG A 224 -15.29 -17.54 27.14
C ARG A 224 -14.74 -16.26 27.74
N LEU A 225 -13.44 -16.20 28.04
CA LEU A 225 -12.80 -14.97 28.54
C LEU A 225 -12.80 -13.87 27.46
N VAL A 226 -12.62 -14.24 26.20
CA VAL A 226 -12.72 -13.32 25.05
C VAL A 226 -14.18 -12.90 24.80
N GLU A 227 -15.15 -13.80 24.95
CA GLU A 227 -16.58 -13.49 24.85
C GLU A 227 -17.07 -12.58 25.98
N GLU A 228 -16.60 -12.77 27.22
CA GLU A 228 -16.96 -11.92 28.36
C GLU A 228 -16.34 -10.50 28.27
N GLU A 229 -15.13 -10.34 27.72
CA GLU A 229 -14.57 -9.01 27.39
C GLU A 229 -15.30 -8.34 26.21
N ASN A 230 -15.73 -9.11 25.22
CA ASN A 230 -16.42 -8.59 24.03
C ASN A 230 -17.88 -8.19 24.26
N MET A 231 -18.54 -8.70 25.31
CA MET A 231 -19.95 -8.39 25.64
C MET A 231 -20.16 -6.99 26.24
N LEU A 232 -19.10 -6.23 26.53
CA LEU A 232 -19.17 -4.94 27.22
C LEU A 232 -18.87 -3.71 26.33
N ALA A 233 -18.44 -3.91 25.08
CA ALA A 233 -18.18 -2.82 24.14
C ALA A 233 -19.04 -3.01 22.87
N PRO A 234 -19.82 -2.01 22.44
CA PRO A 234 -20.46 -2.08 21.11
C PRO A 234 -19.36 -2.32 20.08
N SER A 235 -19.59 -3.25 19.15
CA SER A 235 -18.61 -3.79 18.18
C SER A 235 -17.71 -2.70 17.56
N LEU A 236 -16.59 -2.41 18.21
CA LEU A 236 -15.57 -1.52 17.69
C LEU A 236 -14.90 -2.30 16.56
N GLN A 237 -15.01 -1.78 15.33
CA GLN A 237 -14.21 -2.28 14.22
C GLN A 237 -12.74 -2.10 14.61
N GLN A 238 -12.07 -3.18 14.97
CA GLN A 238 -10.69 -3.12 15.42
C GLN A 238 -9.79 -2.93 14.20
N PHE A 239 -9.01 -1.85 14.13
CA PHE A 239 -8.02 -1.69 13.07
C PHE A 239 -6.64 -2.12 13.58
N SER A 240 -5.75 -2.50 12.66
CA SER A 240 -4.39 -2.90 13.03
C SER A 240 -3.41 -2.65 11.88
N LEU A 241 -2.11 -2.66 12.20
CA LEU A 241 -1.06 -2.55 11.20
C LEU A 241 -0.78 -3.90 10.53
N ARG A 242 -0.62 -3.87 9.21
CA ARG A 242 -0.13 -4.96 8.37
C ARG A 242 1.37 -4.74 8.15
N ALA A 243 2.19 -5.33 9.02
CA ALA A 243 3.64 -5.09 9.06
C ALA A 243 4.34 -5.41 7.74
N GLU A 244 3.86 -6.44 7.02
CA GLU A 244 4.37 -6.86 5.72
C GLU A 244 4.09 -5.86 4.58
N MET A 245 3.16 -4.91 4.78
CA MET A 245 2.87 -3.83 3.83
C MET A 245 3.46 -2.48 4.26
N LEU A 246 4.10 -2.39 5.42
CA LEU A 246 4.68 -1.12 5.88
C LEU A 246 6.06 -0.91 5.22
N PRO A 247 6.26 0.11 4.37
CA PRO A 247 7.57 0.35 3.77
C PRO A 247 8.61 0.70 4.84
N SER A 248 9.77 0.06 4.81
CA SER A 248 10.81 0.19 5.85
C SER A 248 11.37 1.60 6.08
N TYR A 249 11.24 2.51 5.11
CA TYR A 249 11.61 3.92 5.26
C TYR A 249 10.54 4.75 6.01
N ILE A 250 9.39 4.17 6.34
CA ILE A 250 8.37 4.73 7.23
C ILE A 250 8.47 4.01 8.58
N PRO A 251 8.93 4.69 9.65
CA PRO A 251 9.04 4.07 10.96
C PRO A 251 7.68 3.59 11.49
N VAL A 252 7.66 2.43 12.16
CA VAL A 252 6.45 1.86 12.80
C VAL A 252 5.76 2.89 13.70
N ARG A 253 6.54 3.66 14.48
CA ARG A 253 6.04 4.75 15.34
C ARG A 253 5.23 5.82 14.58
N VAL A 254 5.46 6.02 13.28
CA VAL A 254 4.68 6.94 12.44
C VAL A 254 3.41 6.25 11.93
N ALA A 255 3.51 4.97 11.55
CA ALA A 255 2.34 4.16 11.17
C ALA A 255 1.32 4.04 12.31
N GLU A 256 1.77 3.89 13.56
CA GLU A 256 0.89 3.89 14.75
C GLU A 256 0.13 5.22 14.90
N LYS A 257 0.78 6.36 14.61
CA LYS A 257 0.10 7.67 14.63
C LYS A 257 -0.99 7.75 13.55
N ILE A 258 -0.73 7.18 12.37
CA ILE A 258 -1.69 7.12 11.26
C ILE A 258 -2.87 6.22 11.60
N LEU A 259 -2.62 5.07 12.22
CA LEU A 259 -3.65 4.16 12.72
C LEU A 259 -4.55 4.89 13.73
N PHE A 260 -3.96 5.44 14.79
CA PHE A 260 -4.68 6.18 15.83
C PHE A 260 -5.55 7.30 15.26
N VAL A 261 -5.01 8.11 14.35
CA VAL A 261 -5.76 9.23 13.73
C VAL A 261 -6.99 8.71 12.99
N GLY A 262 -6.82 7.73 12.11
CA GLY A 262 -7.95 7.25 11.32
C GLY A 262 -8.96 6.45 12.13
N GLU A 263 -8.54 5.68 13.15
CA GLU A 263 -9.45 5.04 14.12
C GLU A 263 -10.30 6.08 14.83
N SER A 264 -9.67 7.18 15.28
CA SER A 264 -10.37 8.28 15.95
C SER A 264 -11.40 8.94 15.04
N VAL A 265 -11.02 9.24 13.79
CA VAL A 265 -11.93 9.86 12.81
C VAL A 265 -13.07 8.91 12.46
N GLN A 266 -12.77 7.63 12.19
CA GLN A 266 -13.76 6.62 11.85
C GLN A 266 -14.75 6.39 13.00
N MET A 267 -14.26 6.34 14.25
CA MET A 267 -15.10 6.20 15.42
C MET A 267 -16.06 7.39 15.52
N PHE A 268 -15.59 8.61 15.26
CA PHE A 268 -16.42 9.82 15.29
C PHE A 268 -17.50 9.83 14.20
N GLU A 269 -17.14 9.48 12.97
CA GLU A 269 -18.08 9.43 11.84
C GLU A 269 -19.21 8.42 12.07
N ASN A 270 -18.91 7.24 12.62
CA ASN A 270 -19.93 6.22 12.92
C ASN A 270 -20.92 6.65 14.02
N HIS A 271 -20.51 7.51 14.95
CA HIS A 271 -21.36 7.96 16.06
C HIS A 271 -22.08 9.29 15.77
N ASN A 272 -21.79 9.94 14.63
CA ASN A 272 -22.38 11.21 14.21
C ASN A 272 -23.82 11.12 13.66
N HIS A 273 -24.50 9.97 13.79
CA HIS A 273 -25.95 9.86 13.52
C HIS A 273 -26.82 10.65 14.53
N SER A 274 -26.21 11.26 15.56
CA SER A 274 -26.84 12.21 16.48
C SER A 274 -26.71 13.65 15.95
N PRO A 275 -27.81 14.34 15.57
CA PRO A 275 -27.76 15.68 14.97
C PRO A 275 -27.24 16.79 15.89
N SER A 276 -26.95 16.48 17.16
CA SER A 276 -26.47 17.45 18.16
C SER A 276 -24.94 17.63 18.16
N ARG A 277 -24.19 16.75 17.48
CA ARG A 277 -22.71 16.73 17.44
C ARG A 277 -22.16 16.96 16.04
N ALA A 278 -22.76 17.87 15.28
CA ALA A 278 -22.42 18.17 13.88
C ALA A 278 -21.09 18.93 13.74
N GLY A 279 -19.99 18.35 14.22
CA GLY A 279 -18.63 18.84 14.07
C GLY A 279 -17.70 17.69 13.71
N SER A 280 -16.77 17.97 12.81
CA SER A 280 -15.66 17.05 12.52
C SER A 280 -14.62 17.11 13.63
N ILE A 281 -14.04 15.96 13.96
CA ILE A 281 -12.94 15.83 14.93
C ILE A 281 -11.70 16.66 14.53
N LEU A 282 -11.61 17.07 13.27
CA LEU A 282 -10.53 17.87 12.72
C LEU A 282 -10.78 19.39 12.80
N LYS A 283 -11.82 19.86 13.51
CA LYS A 283 -12.09 21.31 13.76
C LYS A 283 -12.13 22.16 12.48
N HIS A 284 -12.71 21.66 11.38
CA HIS A 284 -12.73 22.32 10.06
C HIS A 284 -11.36 22.52 9.39
N GLN A 285 -10.31 21.80 9.84
CA GLN A 285 -8.97 21.86 9.25
C GLN A 285 -8.77 20.81 8.14
N GLU A 286 -9.79 20.07 7.72
CA GLU A 286 -9.67 19.02 6.71
C GLU A 286 -9.09 19.55 5.41
N ASP A 287 -9.59 20.70 4.94
CA ASP A 287 -9.12 21.33 3.70
C ASP A 287 -7.64 21.71 3.78
N ALA A 288 -7.20 22.21 4.96
CA ALA A 288 -5.80 22.57 5.18
C ALA A 288 -4.89 21.33 5.19
N PHE A 289 -5.32 20.24 5.84
CA PHE A 289 -4.56 18.99 5.84
C PHE A 289 -4.58 18.30 4.48
N ALA A 290 -5.69 18.36 3.75
CA ALA A 290 -5.79 17.86 2.37
C ALA A 290 -4.84 18.62 1.44
N ALA A 291 -4.75 19.96 1.59
CA ALA A 291 -3.80 20.78 0.85
C ALA A 291 -2.34 20.42 1.16
N GLU A 292 -1.99 20.18 2.43
CA GLU A 292 -0.64 19.75 2.82
C GLU A 292 -0.29 18.34 2.33
N LEU A 293 -1.22 17.36 2.44
CA LEU A 293 -1.03 16.02 1.86
C LEU A 293 -0.85 16.10 0.35
N HIS A 294 -1.62 16.96 -0.32
CA HIS A 294 -1.46 17.22 -1.74
C HIS A 294 -0.10 17.85 -2.04
N ARG A 295 0.36 18.83 -1.25
CA ARG A 295 1.68 19.45 -1.40
C ARG A 295 2.82 18.44 -1.27
N LEU A 296 2.74 17.52 -0.30
CA LEU A 296 3.73 16.44 -0.14
C LEU A 296 3.70 15.47 -1.32
N LYS A 297 2.51 15.12 -1.81
CA LYS A 297 2.35 14.28 -3.00
C LYS A 297 3.01 14.87 -4.25
N GLN A 298 3.06 16.20 -4.39
CA GLN A 298 3.70 16.87 -5.52
C GLN A 298 5.24 16.95 -5.42
N GLN A 299 5.84 16.56 -4.29
CA GLN A 299 7.28 16.57 -4.16
C GLN A 299 7.92 15.45 -5.01
N PRO A 300 9.03 15.72 -5.72
CA PRO A 300 9.71 14.72 -6.52
C PRO A 300 10.43 13.65 -5.67
N LEU A 301 10.73 13.98 -4.41
CA LEU A 301 11.44 13.13 -3.46
C LEU A 301 10.64 13.00 -2.18
N PHE A 302 10.60 11.79 -1.63
CA PHE A 302 9.98 11.53 -0.34
C PHE A 302 10.87 12.04 0.80
N SER A 303 10.32 12.96 1.59
CA SER A 303 10.95 13.50 2.80
C SER A 303 10.24 12.94 4.02
N LEU A 304 10.91 12.05 4.76
CA LEU A 304 10.35 11.48 5.99
C LEU A 304 10.07 12.57 7.04
N VAL A 305 10.91 13.61 7.10
CA VAL A 305 10.77 14.69 8.07
C VAL A 305 9.49 15.50 7.80
N ASP A 306 9.27 15.91 6.55
CA ASP A 306 8.07 16.68 6.19
C ASP A 306 6.80 15.84 6.31
N PHE A 307 6.90 14.57 5.92
CA PHE A 307 5.82 13.60 6.09
C PHE A 307 5.45 13.46 7.56
N GLU A 308 6.40 13.15 8.43
CA GLU A 308 6.15 12.95 9.84
C GLU A 308 5.62 14.21 10.53
N ASN A 309 6.17 15.39 10.21
CA ASN A 309 5.68 16.65 10.75
C ASN A 309 4.20 16.90 10.45
N LEU A 310 3.74 16.54 9.23
CA LEU A 310 2.33 16.62 8.88
C LEU A 310 1.47 15.63 9.68
N ILE A 311 1.92 14.37 9.78
CA ILE A 311 1.22 13.35 10.57
C ILE A 311 1.11 13.78 12.04
N ASP A 312 2.17 14.34 12.62
CA ASP A 312 2.18 14.82 14.00
C ASP A 312 1.23 16.00 14.25
N ARG A 313 1.09 16.90 13.27
CA ARG A 313 0.11 17.99 13.34
C ARG A 313 -1.32 17.45 13.32
N ILE A 314 -1.64 16.55 12.40
CA ILE A 314 -2.99 15.95 12.32
C ILE A 314 -3.30 15.22 13.62
N ARG A 315 -2.37 14.38 14.10
CA ARG A 315 -2.50 13.64 15.36
C ARG A 315 -2.73 14.55 16.56
N SER A 316 -2.01 15.67 16.65
CA SER A 316 -2.15 16.62 17.76
C SER A 316 -3.52 17.29 17.74
N THR A 317 -4.01 17.72 16.56
CA THR A 317 -5.37 18.28 16.41
C THR A 317 -6.45 17.28 16.85
N VAL A 318 -6.35 16.02 16.39
CA VAL A 318 -7.28 14.95 16.77
C VAL A 318 -7.24 14.67 18.28
N ALA A 319 -6.03 14.53 18.84
CA ALA A 319 -5.85 14.23 20.27
C ALA A 319 -6.38 15.35 21.18
N GLU A 320 -6.14 16.62 20.81
CA GLU A 320 -6.69 17.78 21.53
C GLU A 320 -8.22 17.77 21.53
N HIS A 321 -8.85 17.44 20.38
CA HIS A 321 -10.31 17.42 20.30
C HIS A 321 -10.90 16.24 21.07
N LEU A 322 -10.31 15.05 20.97
CA LEU A 322 -10.70 13.90 21.80
C LEU A 322 -10.63 14.21 23.29
N TRP A 323 -9.56 14.88 23.72
CA TRP A 323 -9.41 15.30 25.12
C TRP A 323 -10.55 16.22 25.55
N THR A 324 -10.85 17.27 24.77
CA THR A 324 -11.98 18.18 25.04
C THR A 324 -13.30 17.42 25.14
N LEU A 325 -13.60 16.55 24.18
CA LEU A 325 -14.85 15.79 24.17
C LEU A 325 -14.98 14.82 25.34
N MET A 326 -13.91 14.10 25.68
CA MET A 326 -13.94 13.14 26.78
C MET A 326 -14.01 13.82 28.16
N VAL A 327 -13.26 14.91 28.34
CA VAL A 327 -13.10 15.55 29.66
C VAL A 327 -14.19 16.60 29.91
N GLU A 328 -14.54 17.40 28.92
CA GLU A 328 -15.48 18.52 29.09
C GLU A 328 -16.92 18.11 28.79
N GLU A 329 -17.16 17.20 27.83
CA GLU A 329 -18.52 16.86 27.38
C GLU A 329 -19.03 15.51 27.87
N ALA A 330 -18.15 14.51 28.07
CA ALA A 330 -18.53 13.16 28.49
C ALA A 330 -18.40 12.89 30.00
N ASP A 331 -17.96 13.91 30.77
CA ASP A 331 -17.72 13.84 32.21
C ASP A 331 -17.01 12.56 32.67
N LEU A 332 -15.96 12.20 31.90
CA LEU A 332 -15.20 10.97 32.13
C LEU A 332 -14.62 10.92 33.55
N LEU A 333 -14.34 12.07 34.15
CA LEU A 333 -13.83 12.16 35.53
C LEU A 333 -14.86 11.70 36.56
N GLU A 334 -16.14 12.00 36.38
CA GLU A 334 -17.19 11.45 37.23
C GLU A 334 -17.37 9.95 36.97
N GLN A 335 -17.37 9.51 35.71
CA GLN A 335 -17.49 8.09 35.38
C GLN A 335 -16.33 7.24 35.92
N LEU A 336 -15.10 7.73 35.85
CA LEU A 336 -13.90 7.09 36.41
C LEU A 336 -13.95 7.04 37.95
N LYS A 337 -14.48 8.07 38.61
CA LYS A 337 -14.71 8.05 40.07
C LYS A 337 -15.76 7.01 40.45
N VAL A 338 -16.84 6.90 39.67
CA VAL A 338 -17.90 5.90 39.89
C VAL A 338 -17.39 4.48 39.64
N SER A 339 -16.57 4.24 38.63
CA SER A 339 -16.04 2.90 38.31
C SER A 339 -14.86 2.48 39.20
N SER A 340 -14.07 3.42 39.73
CA SER A 340 -12.98 3.12 40.67
C SER A 340 -13.46 2.92 42.12
N ALA A 341 -14.61 3.48 42.50
CA ALA A 341 -15.15 3.37 43.86
C ALA A 341 -15.46 1.92 44.33
N PRO A 342 -15.93 0.98 43.48
CA PRO A 342 -16.07 -0.44 43.84
C PRO A 342 -14.73 -1.19 43.88
N CYS A 343 -13.80 -0.88 42.96
CA CYS A 343 -12.51 -1.57 42.85
C CYS A 343 -11.53 -1.22 43.97
N LEU A 344 -11.65 0.00 44.55
CA LEU A 344 -10.79 0.49 45.62
C LEU A 344 -11.32 0.21 47.04
N ARG A 345 -12.52 -0.37 47.21
CA ARG A 345 -13.00 -0.77 48.54
C ARG A 345 -12.22 -2.00 49.02
N PRO A 346 -11.59 -1.97 50.21
CA PRO A 346 -10.99 -3.16 50.79
C PRO A 346 -12.10 -4.21 51.00
N ARG A 347 -11.89 -5.42 50.47
CA ARG A 347 -12.81 -6.55 50.71
C ARG A 347 -13.05 -6.68 52.22
N PRO A 348 -14.31 -6.75 52.70
CA PRO A 348 -14.56 -6.97 54.11
C PRO A 348 -13.97 -8.33 54.49
N LEU A 349 -13.08 -8.33 55.49
CA LEU A 349 -12.59 -9.55 56.13
C LEU A 349 -13.80 -10.31 56.65
N ILE A 350 -14.10 -11.44 56.02
CA ILE A 350 -15.11 -12.39 56.48
C ILE A 350 -14.58 -12.95 57.80
N LEU A 351 -15.04 -12.40 58.92
CA LEU A 351 -14.86 -12.99 60.24
C LEU A 351 -15.70 -14.27 60.29
N CYS A 352 -15.04 -15.42 60.12
CA CYS A 352 -15.63 -16.72 60.43
C CYS A 352 -16.04 -16.75 61.91
N PRO A 353 -17.28 -17.13 62.26
CA PRO A 353 -17.66 -17.32 63.65
C PRO A 353 -16.94 -18.56 64.19
N ALA A 354 -16.29 -18.40 65.35
CA ALA A 354 -15.71 -19.49 66.11
C ALA A 354 -16.85 -20.41 66.61
N HIS A 355 -16.83 -21.67 66.18
CA HIS A 355 -17.65 -22.71 66.81
C HIS A 355 -16.93 -23.22 68.06
N SER A 356 -17.58 -23.03 69.21
CA SER A 356 -17.24 -23.61 70.52
C SER A 356 -17.48 -25.10 70.58
#